data_AF-A0AA39HPR6-F1
#
_entry.id   AF-A0AA39HPR6-F1
#
_cell.length_a   1.000
_cell.length_b   1.000
_cell.length_c   1.000
_cell.angle_alpha   90.00
_cell.angle_beta   90.00
_cell.angle_gamma   90.00
#
_symmetry.space_group_name_H-M   'P 1'
#
loop_
_entity.id
_entity.type
_entity.pdbx_description
1 polymer ?
#
loop_
_entity_poly.entity_id
_entity_poly.type
_entity_poly.pdbx_seq_one_letter_code
_entity_poly.pdbx_strand_id
1 'polypeptide(L)'
;MFYEFVSQLENIMTNENEEERGAQMFQHCSRHMDRLRSLGIYQTGSEAPTNEFASLPRDVIKEVLNQEQSLIIRHTMEKLCKLDGPWGKEARSFQPLVCHVNTHSIVFNRYSANHNGWTCRKQTERRMEMTLKKKNYADKRITESLIQWPSPSTAQRISLHAENMCDHLFLAGDHAIVPILPKLNPQFSDIILSVEGDLTVPENVEVEKFVIKILKNKNLRKLYINLGLFSTANARAADRAFRDFLVRPTFEWLDMPNNCLEAWVLKEVVAAWRKRKIFEVISQDIRTTVRNNSELNDWVKRDFNLLTGEDMVLWERDEVHTYDPEQTMRIVVFVQGENPSEVEVSLVFERKKEVYSYEGLRNWWDYYKAQLSMDGSSRNLMLMY
;
A
#
# COMPACT_ATOMS: atom_id res chain seq x y z
N MET A 1 11.35 -35.88 3.37
CA MET A 1 12.63 -35.18 3.56
C MET A 1 12.71 -34.33 4.84
N PHE A 2 12.12 -33.13 4.98
CA PHE A 2 12.27 -32.33 6.22
C PHE A 2 11.62 -32.98 7.45
N TYR A 3 10.42 -33.54 7.30
CA TYR A 3 9.71 -34.23 8.39
C TYR A 3 10.45 -35.48 8.90
N GLU A 4 11.02 -36.29 7.99
CA GLU A 4 11.84 -37.46 8.37
C GLU A 4 13.09 -37.04 9.12
N PHE A 5 13.72 -35.92 8.75
CA PHE A 5 14.89 -35.39 9.44
C PHE A 5 14.56 -34.92 10.87
N VAL A 6 13.46 -34.19 11.06
CA VAL A 6 13.00 -33.74 12.39
C VAL A 6 12.58 -34.93 13.25
N SER A 7 11.85 -35.89 12.70
CA SER A 7 11.42 -37.10 13.41
C SER A 7 12.61 -38.00 13.80
N GLN A 8 13.64 -38.10 12.97
CA GLN A 8 14.88 -38.80 13.31
C GLN A 8 15.64 -38.09 14.44
N LEU A 9 15.72 -36.76 14.41
CA LEU A 9 16.31 -35.96 15.49
C LEU A 9 15.56 -36.14 16.82
N GLU A 10 14.23 -36.17 16.79
CA GLU A 10 13.42 -36.44 17.99
C GLU A 10 13.67 -37.84 18.53
N ASN A 11 13.72 -38.85 17.67
CA ASN A 11 14.01 -40.22 18.10
C ASN A 11 15.42 -40.35 18.71
N ILE A 12 16.41 -39.64 18.17
CA ILE A 12 17.77 -39.58 18.73
C ILE A 12 17.73 -38.92 20.11
N MET A 13 17.09 -37.75 20.25
CA MET A 13 16.99 -37.06 21.55
C MET A 13 16.22 -37.84 22.62
N THR A 14 15.29 -38.71 22.22
CA THR A 14 14.43 -39.44 23.15
C THR A 14 15.07 -40.76 23.62
N ASN A 15 15.93 -41.37 22.78
CA ASN A 15 16.49 -42.69 23.01
C ASN A 15 17.97 -42.69 23.47
N GLU A 16 18.67 -41.56 23.44
CA GLU A 16 20.03 -41.45 24.00
C GLU A 16 20.01 -41.33 25.53
N ASN A 17 20.87 -42.11 26.19
CA ASN A 17 20.94 -42.26 27.65
C ASN A 17 21.34 -40.95 28.34
N GLU A 18 20.95 -40.81 29.61
CA GLU A 18 21.10 -39.57 30.40
C GLU A 18 22.54 -39.03 30.50
N GLU A 19 23.57 -39.85 30.30
CA GLU A 19 24.97 -39.39 30.27
C GLU A 19 25.34 -38.58 29.02
N GLU A 20 24.68 -38.79 27.88
CA GLU A 20 24.91 -38.04 26.63
C GLU A 20 24.09 -36.74 26.53
N ARG A 21 23.03 -36.61 27.36
CA ARG A 21 22.22 -35.37 27.48
C ARG A 21 23.01 -34.15 27.96
N GLY A 22 24.21 -34.36 28.52
CA GLY A 22 25.16 -33.32 28.88
C GLY A 22 26.00 -32.77 27.73
N ALA A 23 25.99 -33.41 26.55
CA ALA A 23 26.76 -32.96 25.40
C ALA A 23 26.21 -31.63 24.84
N GLN A 24 27.08 -30.68 24.53
CA GLN A 24 26.70 -29.37 23.98
C GLN A 24 25.78 -29.47 22.76
N MET A 25 25.91 -30.55 21.96
CA MET A 25 25.06 -30.83 20.81
C MET A 25 23.61 -31.13 21.22
N PHE A 26 23.37 -31.90 22.29
CA PHE A 26 22.02 -32.17 22.81
C PHE A 26 21.34 -30.88 23.31
N GLN A 27 22.08 -30.05 24.05
CA GLN A 27 21.56 -28.75 24.51
C GLN A 27 21.31 -27.78 23.35
N HIS A 28 22.16 -27.81 22.32
CA HIS A 28 22.01 -26.97 21.14
C HIS A 28 20.82 -27.41 20.27
N CYS A 29 20.67 -28.72 20.04
CA CYS A 29 19.51 -29.30 19.36
C CYS A 29 18.23 -29.02 20.15
N SER A 30 18.17 -29.33 21.45
CA SER A 30 16.99 -29.08 22.29
C SER A 30 16.55 -27.60 22.29
N ARG A 31 17.48 -26.64 22.36
CA ARG A 31 17.16 -25.19 22.25
C ARG A 31 16.62 -24.76 20.89
N HIS A 32 16.90 -25.52 19.84
CA HIS A 32 16.51 -25.16 18.48
C HIS A 32 15.44 -26.08 17.89
N MET A 33 15.06 -27.17 18.58
CA MET A 33 14.01 -28.08 18.16
C MET A 33 12.64 -27.39 18.11
N ASP A 34 12.32 -26.51 19.06
CA ASP A 34 11.07 -25.73 18.99
C ASP A 34 11.07 -24.78 17.78
N ARG A 35 12.24 -24.25 17.41
CA ARG A 35 12.42 -23.41 16.22
C ARG A 35 12.30 -24.23 14.94
N LEU A 36 12.86 -25.44 14.90
CA LEU A 36 12.73 -26.37 13.77
C LEU A 36 11.29 -26.91 13.61
N ARG A 37 10.59 -27.18 14.72
CA ARG A 37 9.15 -27.50 14.74
C ARG A 37 8.31 -26.33 14.23
N SER A 38 8.63 -25.10 14.64
CA SER A 38 7.95 -23.89 14.15
C SER A 38 8.16 -23.67 12.65
N LEU A 39 9.33 -24.02 12.12
CA LEU A 39 9.63 -24.00 10.69
C LEU A 39 8.89 -25.11 9.93
N GLY A 40 8.71 -26.29 10.55
CA GLY A 40 7.88 -27.37 10.02
C GLY A 40 6.40 -26.99 9.92
N ILE A 41 5.86 -26.30 10.93
CA ILE A 41 4.50 -25.71 10.91
C ILE A 41 4.36 -24.66 9.79
N TYR A 42 5.42 -23.89 9.53
CA TYR A 42 5.48 -22.92 8.44
C TYR A 42 5.52 -23.58 7.04
N GLN A 43 6.03 -24.82 6.95
CA GLN A 43 6.18 -25.55 5.69
C GLN A 43 4.90 -26.30 5.26
N THR A 44 4.00 -26.60 6.20
CA THR A 44 2.77 -27.39 5.94
C THR A 44 1.55 -26.56 5.58
N GLY A 45 1.67 -25.25 5.30
CA GLY A 45 0.53 -24.44 4.87
C GLY A 45 -0.63 -24.45 5.88
N SER A 46 -0.30 -24.32 7.17
CA SER A 46 -1.28 -24.50 8.23
C SER A 46 -2.29 -23.36 8.27
N GLU A 47 -3.55 -23.70 8.01
CA GLU A 47 -4.76 -23.07 8.55
C GLU A 47 -4.78 -23.18 10.10
N ALA A 48 -3.74 -22.72 10.78
CA ALA A 48 -3.76 -22.61 12.24
C ALA A 48 -4.47 -21.32 12.65
N PRO A 49 -5.49 -21.38 13.52
CA PRO A 49 -6.02 -20.18 14.15
C PRO A 49 -5.05 -19.72 15.23
N THR A 50 -3.90 -19.14 14.87
CA THR A 50 -3.01 -18.52 15.85
C THR A 50 -3.34 -17.05 15.97
N ASN A 51 -4.32 -16.78 16.84
CA ASN A 51 -4.74 -15.46 17.32
C ASN A 51 -3.67 -14.69 18.11
N GLU A 52 -2.39 -15.05 18.04
CA GLU A 52 -1.37 -14.41 18.86
C GLU A 52 -0.42 -13.60 17.99
N PHE A 53 -0.90 -12.40 17.63
CA PHE A 53 -0.04 -11.29 17.22
C PHE A 53 1.24 -11.26 18.07
N ALA A 54 1.15 -11.52 19.38
CA ALA A 54 2.22 -11.56 20.37
C ALA A 54 3.51 -12.34 19.99
N SER A 55 3.48 -13.28 19.03
CA SER A 55 4.64 -14.08 18.63
C SER A 55 5.51 -13.45 17.53
N LEU A 56 5.08 -12.38 16.87
CA LEU A 56 5.88 -11.74 15.82
C LEU A 56 7.15 -11.04 16.42
N PRO A 57 8.27 -10.96 15.69
CA PRO A 57 9.44 -10.19 16.12
C PRO A 57 9.13 -8.70 16.22
N ARG A 58 9.54 -8.05 17.33
CA ARG A 58 9.25 -6.65 17.68
C ARG A 58 9.47 -5.67 16.53
N ASP A 59 10.49 -5.92 15.74
CA ASP A 59 10.99 -5.13 14.62
C ASP A 59 10.02 -5.19 13.43
N VAL A 60 9.57 -6.39 13.04
CA VAL A 60 8.56 -6.61 11.99
C VAL A 60 7.23 -5.96 12.35
N ILE A 61 6.86 -5.96 13.63
CA ILE A 61 5.61 -5.34 14.07
C ILE A 61 5.72 -3.85 14.15
N LYS A 62 6.84 -3.31 14.64
CA LYS A 62 7.07 -1.88 14.59
C LYS A 62 7.02 -1.39 13.17
N GLU A 63 7.55 -2.17 12.25
CA GLU A 63 7.45 -1.94 10.83
C GLU A 63 5.99 -2.00 10.36
N VAL A 64 5.23 -3.09 10.60
CA VAL A 64 3.80 -3.19 10.25
C VAL A 64 2.96 -2.06 10.87
N LEU A 65 3.16 -1.77 12.15
CA LEU A 65 2.46 -0.69 12.86
C LEU A 65 2.83 0.67 12.31
N ASN A 66 4.10 0.94 12.00
CA ASN A 66 4.56 2.19 11.39
C ASN A 66 4.10 2.32 9.93
N GLN A 67 4.00 1.20 9.22
CA GLN A 67 3.58 1.12 7.84
C GLN A 67 2.07 1.32 7.68
N GLU A 68 1.30 1.03 8.72
CA GLU A 68 -0.15 1.02 8.69
C GLU A 68 -0.77 2.04 9.66
N GLN A 69 -0.06 3.11 10.06
CA GLN A 69 -0.52 4.17 10.98
C GLN A 69 -1.68 5.06 10.44
N SER A 70 -2.75 4.43 9.98
CA SER A 70 -3.97 5.06 9.47
C SER A 70 -5.18 4.63 10.31
N LEU A 71 -6.28 5.35 10.17
CA LEU A 71 -7.56 4.96 10.78
C LEU A 71 -8.10 3.62 10.28
N ILE A 72 -7.63 3.11 9.14
CA ILE A 72 -8.10 1.86 8.55
C ILE A 72 -7.84 0.67 9.46
N ILE A 73 -6.68 0.63 10.12
CA ILE A 73 -6.34 -0.47 11.03
C ILE A 73 -6.87 -0.27 12.46
N ARG A 74 -7.79 0.68 12.68
CA ARG A 74 -8.31 1.01 14.02
C ARG A 74 -8.76 -0.22 14.79
N HIS A 75 -9.42 -1.17 14.13
CA HIS A 75 -9.88 -2.40 14.78
C HIS A 75 -8.72 -3.28 15.25
N THR A 76 -7.68 -3.47 14.43
CA THR A 76 -6.46 -4.19 14.78
C THR A 76 -5.73 -3.48 15.92
N MET A 77 -5.60 -2.15 15.85
CA MET A 77 -4.97 -1.37 16.90
C MET A 77 -5.74 -1.41 18.22
N GLU A 78 -7.07 -1.50 18.17
CA GLU A 78 -7.90 -1.65 19.35
C GLU A 78 -7.68 -2.99 20.07
N LYS A 79 -7.42 -4.06 19.32
CA LYS A 79 -7.02 -5.34 19.91
C LYS A 79 -5.63 -5.24 20.53
N LEU A 80 -4.67 -4.66 19.81
CA LEU A 80 -3.29 -4.53 20.26
C LEU A 80 -3.15 -3.62 21.50
N CYS A 81 -3.92 -2.54 21.59
CA CYS A 81 -3.82 -1.60 22.72
C CYS A 81 -4.35 -2.17 24.05
N LYS A 82 -5.08 -3.30 24.01
CA LYS A 82 -5.54 -4.05 25.19
C LYS A 82 -4.48 -5.03 25.71
N LEU A 83 -3.47 -5.35 24.90
CA LEU A 83 -2.37 -6.23 25.31
C LEU A 83 -1.47 -5.54 26.34
N ASP A 84 -0.87 -6.35 27.21
CA ASP A 84 0.23 -5.93 28.06
C ASP A 84 1.57 -6.09 27.36
N GLY A 85 2.61 -5.47 27.91
CA GLY A 85 3.97 -5.53 27.35
C GLY A 85 4.25 -4.52 26.23
N PRO A 86 5.36 -4.71 25.47
CA PRO A 86 5.83 -3.75 24.47
C PRO A 86 4.80 -3.44 23.38
N TRP A 87 3.97 -4.42 23.04
CA TRP A 87 2.91 -4.38 22.05
C TRP A 87 1.83 -3.34 22.34
N GLY A 88 1.18 -3.50 23.48
CA GLY A 88 0.18 -2.53 23.92
C GLY A 88 0.79 -1.17 24.19
N LYS A 89 2.06 -1.11 24.65
CA LYS A 89 2.77 0.17 24.84
C LYS A 89 2.95 0.91 23.51
N GLU A 90 3.38 0.22 22.45
CA GLU A 90 3.54 0.81 21.13
C GLU A 90 2.18 1.23 20.56
N ALA A 91 1.17 0.35 20.59
CA ALA A 91 -0.17 0.66 20.11
C ALA A 91 -0.82 1.84 20.85
N ARG A 92 -0.61 1.97 22.17
CA ARG A 92 -1.09 3.11 22.98
C ARG A 92 -0.31 4.41 22.77
N SER A 93 0.90 4.32 22.21
CA SER A 93 1.68 5.49 21.82
C SER A 93 1.17 6.10 20.50
N PHE A 94 0.42 5.33 19.72
CA PHE A 94 -0.18 5.81 18.48
C PHE A 94 -1.32 6.80 18.77
N GLN A 95 -1.16 8.01 18.24
CA GLN A 95 -2.09 9.11 18.48
C GLN A 95 -2.25 9.97 17.21
N PRO A 96 -2.93 9.46 16.17
CA PRO A 96 -3.04 10.18 14.92
C PRO A 96 -3.92 11.42 15.09
N LEU A 97 -3.52 12.51 14.43
CA LEU A 97 -4.33 13.71 14.25
C LEU A 97 -4.88 13.67 12.83
N VAL A 98 -6.20 13.53 12.74
CA VAL A 98 -6.90 13.38 11.45
C VAL A 98 -7.66 14.64 11.12
N CYS A 99 -7.48 15.14 9.90
CA CYS A 99 -8.25 16.25 9.37
C CYS A 99 -9.31 15.70 8.41
N HIS A 100 -10.58 15.93 8.73
CA HIS A 100 -11.71 15.63 7.87
C HIS A 100 -12.25 16.93 7.30
N VAL A 101 -12.36 17.01 5.99
CA VAL A 101 -12.89 18.14 5.26
C VAL A 101 -14.01 17.66 4.36
N ASN A 102 -15.18 18.24 4.54
CA ASN A 102 -16.33 18.08 3.65
C ASN A 102 -16.64 19.44 3.04
N THR A 103 -17.66 19.53 2.18
CA THR A 103 -18.01 20.75 1.43
C THR A 103 -18.03 22.04 2.26
N HIS A 104 -18.58 21.99 3.48
CA HIS A 104 -18.78 23.18 4.32
C HIS A 104 -18.08 23.12 5.68
N SER A 105 -17.26 22.10 5.97
CA SER A 105 -16.72 21.91 7.30
C SER A 105 -15.31 21.36 7.30
N ILE A 106 -14.52 21.82 8.26
CA ILE A 106 -13.21 21.27 8.62
C ILE A 106 -13.31 20.78 10.06
N VAL A 107 -12.97 19.51 10.29
CA VAL A 107 -13.00 18.86 11.59
C VAL A 107 -11.66 18.19 11.85
N PHE A 108 -11.06 18.51 12.98
CA PHE A 108 -9.84 17.85 13.45
C PHE A 108 -10.18 16.88 14.56
N ASN A 109 -9.74 15.63 14.44
CA ASN A 109 -9.94 14.59 15.42
C ASN A 109 -8.59 14.04 15.87
N ARG A 110 -8.30 14.14 17.16
CA ARG A 110 -7.15 13.44 17.76
C ARG A 110 -7.65 12.13 18.32
N TYR A 111 -7.08 11.04 17.84
CA TYR A 111 -7.34 9.73 18.38
C TYR A 111 -6.24 9.34 19.36
N SER A 112 -6.61 8.54 20.34
CA SER A 112 -5.67 7.95 21.28
C SER A 112 -6.15 6.59 21.71
N ALA A 113 -5.26 5.60 21.66
CA ALA A 113 -5.54 4.27 22.17
C ALA A 113 -5.17 4.17 23.66
N ASN A 114 -5.97 3.45 24.42
CA ASN A 114 -5.73 3.12 25.83
C ASN A 114 -6.16 1.67 26.12
N HIS A 115 -5.99 1.22 27.36
CA HIS A 115 -6.35 -0.16 27.75
C HIS A 115 -7.85 -0.51 27.57
N ASN A 116 -8.71 0.49 27.47
CA ASN A 116 -10.15 0.33 27.25
C ASN A 116 -10.54 0.49 25.76
N GLY A 117 -9.57 0.69 24.87
CA GLY A 117 -9.79 0.87 23.43
C GLY A 117 -9.47 2.29 22.94
N TRP A 118 -10.14 2.70 21.88
CA TRP A 118 -9.88 3.96 21.18
C TRP A 118 -10.81 5.09 21.64
N THR A 119 -10.24 6.23 21.99
CA THR A 119 -10.98 7.47 22.23
C THR A 119 -10.72 8.47 21.13
N CYS A 120 -11.77 9.15 20.67
CA CYS A 120 -11.68 10.25 19.72
C CYS A 120 -12.03 11.56 20.40
N ARG A 121 -11.19 12.58 20.23
CA ARG A 121 -11.43 13.94 20.71
C ARG A 121 -11.45 14.91 19.53
N LYS A 122 -12.61 15.53 19.29
CA LYS A 122 -12.72 16.67 18.39
C LYS A 122 -11.87 17.84 18.91
N GLN A 123 -10.99 18.35 18.07
CA GLN A 123 -10.15 19.51 18.33
C GLN A 123 -10.70 20.72 17.58
N THR A 124 -10.71 21.88 18.23
CA THR A 124 -10.93 23.16 17.55
C THR A 124 -9.69 23.54 16.76
N GLU A 125 -9.85 24.30 15.68
CA GLU A 125 -8.73 24.84 14.88
C GLU A 125 -7.69 25.53 15.75
N ARG A 126 -8.13 26.42 16.66
CA ARG A 126 -7.26 27.10 17.62
C ARG A 126 -6.44 26.13 18.47
N ARG A 127 -7.02 25.00 18.89
CA ARG A 127 -6.33 23.99 19.71
C ARG A 127 -5.33 23.18 18.89
N MET A 128 -5.66 22.89 17.64
CA MET A 128 -4.75 22.27 16.69
C MET A 128 -3.55 23.20 16.44
N GLU A 129 -3.77 24.48 16.12
CA GLU A 129 -2.69 25.46 15.90
C GLU A 129 -1.78 25.63 17.12
N MET A 130 -2.33 25.64 18.33
CA MET A 130 -1.53 25.67 19.57
C MET A 130 -0.67 24.41 19.72
N THR A 131 -1.13 23.26 19.22
CA THR A 131 -0.38 21.99 19.24
C THR A 131 0.73 22.00 18.20
N LEU A 132 0.47 22.52 16.99
CA LEU A 132 1.47 22.72 15.93
C LEU A 132 2.64 23.62 16.39
N LYS A 133 2.36 24.64 17.20
CA LYS A 133 3.35 25.63 17.68
C LYS A 133 4.25 25.14 18.83
N LYS A 134 4.02 23.96 19.41
CA LYS A 134 4.88 23.42 20.49
C LYS A 134 6.28 23.08 19.95
N LYS A 135 7.30 22.79 20.78
CA LYS A 135 8.65 22.49 20.26
C LYS A 135 8.85 21.05 19.77
N ASN A 136 7.98 20.12 20.17
CA ASN A 136 8.14 18.69 19.89
C ASN A 136 7.55 18.33 18.51
N TYR A 137 8.35 17.81 17.58
CA TYR A 137 7.96 17.69 16.15
C TYR A 137 6.96 16.57 15.84
N ALA A 138 6.95 15.48 16.61
CA ALA A 138 6.12 14.32 16.36
C ALA A 138 4.62 14.56 16.64
N ASP A 139 4.28 15.42 17.61
CA ASP A 139 2.89 15.74 17.98
C ASP A 139 2.24 16.79 17.07
N LYS A 140 2.98 17.33 16.08
CA LYS A 140 2.57 18.47 15.27
C LYS A 140 1.93 18.12 13.94
N ARG A 141 1.90 16.87 13.51
CA ARG A 141 1.52 16.59 12.12
C ARG A 141 0.10 16.08 12.04
N ILE A 142 -0.61 16.53 11.01
CA ILE A 142 -1.88 15.94 10.60
C ILE A 142 -1.47 14.69 9.81
N THR A 143 -1.45 13.55 10.49
CA THR A 143 -0.96 12.26 9.95
C THR A 143 -1.93 11.64 8.94
N GLU A 144 -3.20 12.06 8.96
CA GLU A 144 -4.18 11.61 7.98
C GLU A 144 -5.09 12.78 7.58
N SER A 145 -5.24 12.99 6.28
CA SER A 145 -6.04 14.07 5.71
C SER A 145 -7.06 13.49 4.75
N LEU A 146 -8.34 13.69 5.07
CA LEU A 146 -9.50 13.26 4.32
C LEU A 146 -10.20 14.51 3.78
N ILE A 147 -9.89 14.90 2.54
CA ILE A 147 -10.43 16.09 1.90
C ILE A 147 -11.40 15.67 0.82
N GLN A 148 -12.69 15.90 1.06
CA GLN A 148 -13.79 15.46 0.19
C GLN A 148 -14.64 16.65 -0.22
N TRP A 149 -14.65 16.93 -1.53
CA TRP A 149 -15.53 17.89 -2.20
C TRP A 149 -15.63 19.25 -1.49
N PRO A 150 -14.50 19.91 -1.13
CA PRO A 150 -14.55 21.17 -0.41
C PRO A 150 -15.19 22.27 -1.27
N SER A 151 -16.00 23.15 -0.67
CA SER A 151 -16.36 24.40 -1.34
C SER A 151 -15.13 25.30 -1.52
N PRO A 152 -15.13 26.29 -2.43
CA PRO A 152 -14.03 27.25 -2.58
C PRO A 152 -13.62 27.93 -1.26
N SER A 153 -14.60 28.26 -0.41
CA SER A 153 -14.34 28.84 0.92
C SER A 153 -13.63 27.86 1.87
N THR A 154 -14.02 26.58 1.84
CA THR A 154 -13.40 25.52 2.63
C THR A 154 -11.99 25.20 2.12
N ALA A 155 -11.81 25.17 0.80
CA ALA A 155 -10.53 24.98 0.12
C ALA A 155 -9.50 26.06 0.51
N GLN A 156 -9.93 27.33 0.62
CA GLN A 156 -9.09 28.42 1.08
C GLN A 156 -8.64 28.22 2.54
N ARG A 157 -9.54 27.74 3.41
CA ARG A 157 -9.22 27.49 4.82
C ARG A 157 -8.28 26.30 4.99
N ILE A 158 -8.55 25.17 4.32
CA ILE A 158 -7.71 23.98 4.42
C ILE A 158 -6.31 24.20 3.84
N SER A 159 -6.18 25.08 2.84
CA SER A 159 -4.90 25.54 2.31
C SER A 159 -3.97 26.14 3.37
N LEU A 160 -4.51 26.69 4.47
CA LEU A 160 -3.72 27.24 5.59
C LEU A 160 -3.06 26.15 6.44
N HIS A 161 -3.52 24.91 6.32
CA HIS A 161 -3.04 23.76 7.09
C HIS A 161 -2.27 22.74 6.24
N ALA A 162 -2.30 22.90 4.91
CA ALA A 162 -1.76 21.96 3.92
C ALA A 162 -0.28 21.58 4.14
N GLU A 163 0.55 22.50 4.63
CA GLU A 163 1.97 22.24 4.90
C GLU A 163 2.21 21.27 6.07
N ASN A 164 1.23 21.13 6.97
CA ASN A 164 1.29 20.31 8.18
C ASN A 164 0.69 18.91 7.98
N MET A 165 0.15 18.63 6.80
CA MET A 165 -0.39 17.33 6.42
C MET A 165 0.73 16.41 5.95
N CYS A 166 0.74 15.16 6.40
CA CYS A 166 1.71 14.16 5.98
C CYS A 166 1.13 12.75 6.04
N ASP A 167 1.95 11.77 5.69
CA ASP A 167 1.70 10.33 5.74
C ASP A 167 0.53 9.90 4.84
N HIS A 168 -0.73 10.08 5.24
CA HIS A 168 -1.89 9.61 4.48
C HIS A 168 -2.73 10.79 3.95
N LEU A 169 -2.91 10.86 2.63
CA LEU A 169 -3.76 11.84 1.97
C LEU A 169 -4.83 11.16 1.13
N PHE A 170 -6.08 11.49 1.43
CA PHE A 170 -7.22 11.28 0.55
C PHE A 170 -7.73 12.65 0.10
N LEU A 171 -7.75 12.86 -1.21
CA LEU A 171 -8.20 14.10 -1.83
C LEU A 171 -9.16 13.79 -2.98
N ALA A 172 -10.43 14.09 -2.76
CA ALA A 172 -11.51 13.99 -3.74
C ALA A 172 -12.13 15.36 -3.99
N GLY A 173 -12.33 15.77 -5.25
CA GLY A 173 -12.95 17.06 -5.56
C GLY A 173 -12.89 17.47 -7.03
N ASP A 174 -13.13 18.74 -7.28
CA ASP A 174 -13.15 19.38 -8.60
C ASP A 174 -12.17 20.58 -8.66
N HIS A 175 -12.54 21.67 -9.33
CA HIS A 175 -11.80 22.94 -9.34
C HIS A 175 -11.39 23.43 -7.93
N ALA A 176 -12.22 23.18 -6.90
CA ALA A 176 -11.96 23.70 -5.56
C ALA A 176 -10.71 23.08 -4.90
N ILE A 177 -10.27 21.88 -5.31
CA ILE A 177 -9.08 21.25 -4.71
C ILE A 177 -7.77 21.76 -5.32
N VAL A 178 -7.79 22.29 -6.55
CA VAL A 178 -6.59 22.69 -7.29
C VAL A 178 -5.75 23.73 -6.53
N PRO A 179 -6.32 24.78 -5.89
CA PRO A 179 -5.54 25.74 -5.11
C PRO A 179 -4.85 25.18 -3.86
N ILE A 180 -5.26 23.99 -3.41
CA ILE A 180 -4.69 23.29 -2.24
C ILE A 180 -3.37 22.59 -2.63
N LEU A 181 -3.32 22.00 -3.83
CA LEU A 181 -2.25 21.09 -4.27
C LEU A 181 -0.83 21.67 -4.15
N PRO A 182 -0.55 22.93 -4.55
CA PRO A 182 0.81 23.47 -4.47
C PRO A 182 1.31 23.63 -3.03
N LYS A 183 0.39 23.78 -2.07
CA LYS A 183 0.67 24.04 -0.64
C LYS A 183 0.83 22.76 0.18
N LEU A 184 0.42 21.62 -0.37
CA LEU A 184 0.59 20.33 0.29
C LEU A 184 2.07 19.98 0.42
N ASN A 185 2.43 19.46 1.60
CA ASN A 185 3.75 18.91 1.86
C ASN A 185 3.97 17.67 0.97
N PRO A 186 5.12 17.51 0.30
CA PRO A 186 5.35 16.32 -0.51
C PRO A 186 5.52 15.02 0.31
N GLN A 187 5.68 15.08 1.64
CA GLN A 187 6.01 13.93 2.51
C GLN A 187 4.82 13.02 2.86
N PHE A 188 4.05 12.58 1.87
CA PHE A 188 3.04 11.54 2.04
C PHE A 188 3.59 10.15 1.70
N SER A 189 3.25 9.15 2.50
CA SER A 189 3.49 7.75 2.21
C SER A 189 2.39 7.14 1.33
N ASP A 190 1.14 7.57 1.54
CA ASP A 190 -0.02 7.04 0.82
C ASP A 190 -0.88 8.19 0.29
N ILE A 191 -1.26 8.12 -0.99
CA ILE A 191 -2.10 9.12 -1.63
C ILE A 191 -3.23 8.47 -2.41
N ILE A 192 -4.45 8.97 -2.20
CA ILE A 192 -5.60 8.77 -3.07
C ILE A 192 -6.01 10.13 -3.62
N LEU A 193 -5.90 10.30 -4.94
CA LEU A 193 -6.29 11.51 -5.65
C LEU A 193 -7.42 11.17 -6.63
N SER A 194 -8.61 11.71 -6.39
CA SER A 194 -9.76 11.59 -7.28
C SER A 194 -10.23 12.97 -7.68
N VAL A 195 -10.09 13.33 -8.96
CA VAL A 195 -10.46 14.64 -9.48
C VAL A 195 -11.51 14.46 -10.55
N GLU A 196 -12.69 15.03 -10.32
CA GLU A 196 -13.81 15.00 -11.26
C GLU A 196 -14.06 16.39 -11.85
N GLY A 197 -14.75 16.41 -12.99
CA GLY A 197 -15.10 17.63 -13.71
C GLY A 197 -14.09 18.05 -14.78
N ASP A 198 -14.55 18.93 -15.66
CA ASP A 198 -13.77 19.45 -16.79
C ASP A 198 -12.85 20.58 -16.31
N LEU A 199 -11.75 20.20 -15.66
CA LEU A 199 -10.71 21.15 -15.24
C LEU A 199 -10.20 21.98 -16.42
N THR A 200 -9.92 23.26 -16.17
CA THR A 200 -9.29 24.12 -17.16
C THR A 200 -7.86 23.66 -17.44
N VAL A 201 -7.29 24.05 -18.59
CA VAL A 201 -5.90 23.70 -18.95
C VAL A 201 -4.88 24.09 -17.87
N PRO A 202 -4.92 25.29 -17.27
CA PRO A 202 -4.02 25.65 -16.16
C PRO A 202 -4.21 24.75 -14.93
N GLU A 203 -5.45 24.38 -14.61
CA GLU A 203 -5.74 23.52 -13.46
C GLU A 203 -5.21 22.10 -13.67
N ASN A 204 -5.41 21.51 -14.86
CA ASN A 204 -4.81 20.23 -15.22
C ASN A 204 -3.30 20.26 -15.06
N VAL A 205 -2.63 21.30 -15.56
CA VAL A 205 -1.17 21.45 -15.42
C VAL A 205 -0.73 21.48 -13.95
N GLU A 206 -1.48 22.11 -13.06
CA GLU A 206 -1.17 22.12 -11.63
C GLU A 206 -1.37 20.74 -10.97
N VAL A 207 -2.43 20.02 -11.34
CA VAL A 207 -2.66 18.63 -10.90
C VAL A 207 -1.51 17.74 -11.35
N GLU A 208 -1.08 17.83 -12.60
CA GLU A 208 0.02 17.05 -13.16
C GLU A 208 1.35 17.35 -12.47
N LYS A 209 1.64 18.64 -12.23
CA LYS A 209 2.83 19.06 -11.46
C LYS A 209 2.81 18.48 -10.05
N PHE A 210 1.64 18.45 -9.40
CA PHE A 210 1.49 17.85 -8.09
C PHE A 210 1.79 16.34 -8.14
N VAL A 211 1.22 15.60 -9.09
CA VAL A 211 1.49 14.16 -9.26
C VAL A 211 2.98 13.90 -9.48
N ILE A 212 3.63 14.63 -10.38
CA ILE A 212 5.07 14.49 -10.63
C ILE A 212 5.89 14.82 -9.37
N LYS A 213 5.46 15.81 -8.58
CA LYS A 213 6.12 16.20 -7.32
C LYS A 213 6.02 15.08 -6.27
N ILE A 214 4.84 14.48 -6.08
CA ILE A 214 4.66 13.39 -5.10
C ILE A 214 5.36 12.11 -5.51
N LEU A 215 5.42 11.79 -6.81
CA LEU A 215 6.15 10.61 -7.29
C LEU A 215 7.65 10.70 -6.96
N LYS A 216 8.21 11.90 -6.84
CA LYS A 216 9.61 12.12 -6.43
C LYS A 216 9.83 11.97 -4.92
N ASN A 217 8.77 11.88 -4.11
CA ASN A 217 8.91 11.64 -2.68
C ASN A 217 9.41 10.22 -2.42
N LYS A 218 10.48 10.09 -1.63
CA LYS A 218 11.07 8.80 -1.25
C LYS A 218 10.20 7.98 -0.31
N ASN A 219 9.29 8.63 0.43
CA ASN A 219 8.44 7.95 1.41
C ASN A 219 7.15 7.39 0.77
N LEU A 220 6.82 7.78 -0.47
CA LEU A 220 5.62 7.32 -1.15
C LEU A 220 5.70 5.81 -1.42
N ARG A 221 4.66 5.08 -1.02
CA ARG A 221 4.51 3.62 -1.13
C ARG A 221 3.25 3.25 -1.92
N LYS A 222 2.12 3.92 -1.65
CA LYS A 222 0.81 3.64 -2.24
C LYS A 222 0.25 4.86 -2.96
N LEU A 223 -0.24 4.70 -4.18
CA LEU A 223 -0.77 5.79 -5.00
C LEU A 223 -2.01 5.34 -5.80
N TYR A 224 -3.14 5.99 -5.55
CA TYR A 224 -4.33 5.93 -6.40
C TYR A 224 -4.50 7.25 -7.15
N ILE A 225 -4.72 7.18 -8.46
CA ILE A 225 -4.99 8.34 -9.30
C ILE A 225 -6.21 8.10 -10.18
N ASN A 226 -7.27 8.84 -9.90
CA ASN A 226 -8.45 8.94 -10.73
C ASN A 226 -8.63 10.39 -11.20
N LEU A 227 -7.97 10.73 -12.31
CA LEU A 227 -8.13 12.01 -13.00
C LEU A 227 -8.09 11.76 -14.51
N GLY A 228 -8.48 12.75 -15.31
CA GLY A 228 -8.38 12.69 -16.77
C GLY A 228 -6.95 12.42 -17.27
N LEU A 229 -6.77 12.20 -18.56
CA LEU A 229 -5.45 11.90 -19.12
C LEU A 229 -4.44 13.05 -18.91
N PHE A 230 -3.19 12.69 -18.58
CA PHE A 230 -2.07 13.64 -18.60
C PHE A 230 -1.94 14.34 -19.96
N SER A 231 -1.73 15.65 -19.92
CA SER A 231 -1.46 16.49 -21.08
C SER A 231 -0.24 15.99 -21.85
N THR A 232 -0.25 16.14 -23.17
CA THR A 232 0.87 15.74 -24.04
C THR A 232 2.18 16.42 -23.67
N ALA A 233 2.12 17.64 -23.13
CA ALA A 233 3.29 18.41 -22.69
C ALA A 233 3.99 17.76 -21.48
N ASN A 234 3.23 17.18 -20.55
CA ASN A 234 3.76 16.58 -19.33
C ASN A 234 3.79 15.05 -19.35
N ALA A 235 3.12 14.38 -20.29
CA ALA A 235 3.03 12.91 -20.38
C ALA A 235 4.40 12.24 -20.24
N ARG A 236 5.40 12.69 -21.02
CA ARG A 236 6.77 12.13 -20.93
C ARG A 236 7.45 12.38 -19.59
N ALA A 237 7.17 13.49 -18.92
CA ALA A 237 7.72 13.79 -17.59
C ALA A 237 7.02 12.95 -16.51
N ALA A 238 5.71 12.76 -16.64
CA ALA A 238 4.92 11.86 -15.81
C ALA A 238 5.40 10.42 -15.95
N ASP A 239 5.53 9.88 -17.17
CA ASP A 239 6.03 8.52 -17.42
C ASP A 239 7.39 8.27 -16.76
N ARG A 240 8.34 9.22 -16.86
CA ARG A 240 9.63 9.11 -16.18
C ARG A 240 9.49 9.09 -14.66
N ALA A 241 8.62 9.93 -14.12
CA ALA A 241 8.37 9.98 -12.68
C ALA A 241 7.70 8.69 -12.19
N PHE A 242 6.75 8.13 -12.94
CA PHE A 242 6.15 6.83 -12.67
C PHE A 242 7.18 5.72 -12.76
N ARG A 243 8.00 5.67 -13.81
CA ARG A 243 9.13 4.73 -13.90
C ARG A 243 10.00 4.81 -12.65
N ASP A 244 10.46 6.00 -12.29
CA ASP A 244 11.34 6.22 -11.13
C ASP A 244 10.68 5.82 -9.79
N PHE A 245 9.36 5.86 -9.71
CA PHE A 245 8.58 5.40 -8.56
C PHE A 245 8.41 3.89 -8.53
N LEU A 246 7.95 3.30 -9.63
CA LEU A 246 7.61 1.87 -9.75
C LEU A 246 8.84 0.95 -9.66
N VAL A 247 10.03 1.43 -10.04
CA VAL A 247 11.28 0.65 -9.90
C VAL A 247 11.81 0.64 -8.46
N ARG A 248 11.22 1.39 -7.53
CA ARG A 248 11.69 1.44 -6.14
C ARG A 248 11.41 0.14 -5.40
N PRO A 249 12.31 -0.29 -4.50
CA PRO A 249 12.05 -1.44 -3.63
C PRO A 249 10.91 -1.21 -2.64
N THR A 250 10.68 0.05 -2.23
CA THR A 250 9.68 0.45 -1.24
C THR A 250 8.28 0.68 -1.80
N PHE A 251 8.12 0.65 -3.13
CA PHE A 251 6.81 0.83 -3.77
C PHE A 251 5.91 -0.38 -3.48
N GLU A 252 4.62 -0.17 -3.23
CA GLU A 252 3.70 -1.26 -2.90
C GLU A 252 2.48 -1.32 -3.81
N TRP A 253 1.92 -0.17 -4.15
CA TRP A 253 0.65 -0.18 -4.86
C TRP A 253 0.43 1.05 -5.72
N LEU A 254 0.08 0.83 -6.98
CA LEU A 254 -0.33 1.86 -7.94
C LEU A 254 -1.62 1.41 -8.59
N ASP A 255 -2.63 2.28 -8.58
CA ASP A 255 -3.85 2.08 -9.37
C ASP A 255 -4.27 3.38 -10.04
N MET A 256 -4.38 3.33 -11.37
CA MET A 256 -4.64 4.47 -12.24
C MET A 256 -5.58 4.09 -13.38
N PRO A 257 -6.88 3.91 -13.12
CA PRO A 257 -7.82 3.35 -14.11
C PRO A 257 -8.01 4.25 -15.34
N ASN A 258 -7.78 5.56 -15.19
CA ASN A 258 -8.04 6.56 -16.24
C ASN A 258 -6.76 7.17 -16.82
N ASN A 259 -5.58 6.67 -16.45
CA ASN A 259 -4.31 7.20 -16.93
C ASN A 259 -3.48 6.12 -17.63
N CYS A 260 -2.89 6.54 -18.73
CA CYS A 260 -2.18 5.69 -19.66
C CYS A 260 -0.68 5.92 -19.55
N LEU A 261 0.07 4.84 -19.30
CA LEU A 261 1.53 4.84 -19.34
C LEU A 261 2.05 4.41 -20.70
N GLU A 262 3.27 4.82 -21.02
CA GLU A 262 3.98 4.27 -22.18
C GLU A 262 4.53 2.86 -21.92
N ALA A 263 4.51 2.00 -22.94
CA ALA A 263 4.91 0.59 -22.82
C ALA A 263 6.34 0.38 -22.29
N TRP A 264 7.26 1.31 -22.58
CA TRP A 264 8.64 1.24 -22.09
C TRP A 264 8.73 1.34 -20.56
N VAL A 265 7.77 2.02 -19.90
CA VAL A 265 7.73 2.13 -18.44
C VAL A 265 7.60 0.74 -17.83
N LEU A 266 6.65 -0.07 -18.32
CA LEU A 266 6.46 -1.44 -17.84
C LEU A 266 7.68 -2.32 -18.08
N LYS A 267 8.30 -2.22 -19.26
CA LYS A 267 9.51 -2.99 -19.58
C LYS A 267 10.64 -2.67 -18.61
N GLU A 268 10.81 -1.40 -18.25
CA GLU A 268 11.81 -1.00 -17.25
C GLU A 268 11.48 -1.51 -15.85
N VAL A 269 10.21 -1.51 -15.44
CA VAL A 269 9.77 -2.08 -14.15
C VAL A 269 10.08 -3.57 -14.08
N VAL A 270 9.71 -4.33 -15.12
CA VAL A 270 10.02 -5.77 -15.23
C VAL A 270 11.54 -6.01 -15.22
N ALA A 271 12.31 -5.23 -15.98
CA ALA A 271 13.75 -5.36 -16.02
C ALA A 271 14.42 -5.00 -14.69
N ALA A 272 13.88 -4.02 -13.95
CA ALA A 272 14.35 -3.64 -12.63
C ALA A 272 14.09 -4.75 -11.61
N TRP A 273 12.89 -5.35 -11.63
CA TRP A 273 12.55 -6.49 -10.79
C TRP A 273 13.50 -7.67 -11.02
N ARG A 274 13.74 -8.08 -12.28
CA ARG A 274 14.65 -9.19 -12.63
C ARG A 274 16.09 -9.01 -12.14
N LYS A 275 16.55 -7.77 -12.01
CA LYS A 275 17.91 -7.42 -11.57
C LYS A 275 18.01 -7.25 -10.05
N ARG A 276 16.87 -7.21 -9.35
CA ARG A 276 16.80 -6.91 -7.93
C ARG A 276 17.40 -8.07 -7.14
N LYS A 277 18.03 -7.77 -6.02
CA LYS A 277 18.61 -8.78 -5.11
C LYS A 277 17.96 -8.79 -3.73
N ILE A 278 17.24 -7.73 -3.41
CA ILE A 278 16.63 -7.47 -2.11
C ILE A 278 15.24 -6.91 -2.36
N PHE A 279 14.24 -7.50 -1.70
CA PHE A 279 12.86 -7.06 -1.73
C PHE A 279 12.51 -6.46 -0.37
N GLU A 280 12.17 -5.17 -0.34
CA GLU A 280 11.89 -4.43 0.90
C GLU A 280 10.42 -4.53 1.33
N VAL A 281 9.54 -4.95 0.43
CA VAL A 281 8.10 -5.08 0.68
C VAL A 281 7.60 -6.46 0.28
N ILE A 282 6.46 -6.85 0.87
CA ILE A 282 5.84 -8.17 0.67
C ILE A 282 5.32 -8.35 -0.75
N SER A 283 4.68 -7.31 -1.28
CA SER A 283 4.08 -7.31 -2.60
C SER A 283 4.18 -5.92 -3.23
N GLN A 284 4.28 -5.87 -4.56
CA GLN A 284 4.07 -4.65 -5.32
C GLN A 284 3.03 -4.92 -6.42
N ASP A 285 1.95 -4.14 -6.46
CA ASP A 285 0.83 -4.32 -7.38
C ASP A 285 0.61 -3.04 -8.19
N ILE A 286 0.55 -3.18 -9.51
CA ILE A 286 0.37 -2.10 -10.48
C ILE A 286 -0.86 -2.40 -11.31
N ARG A 287 -1.80 -1.46 -11.34
CA ARG A 287 -3.01 -1.49 -12.16
C ARG A 287 -3.13 -0.19 -12.93
N THR A 288 -3.06 -0.26 -14.26
CA THR A 288 -3.01 0.94 -15.12
C THR A 288 -3.43 0.59 -16.53
N THR A 289 -3.73 1.60 -17.35
CA THR A 289 -3.75 1.42 -18.80
C THR A 289 -2.39 1.72 -19.40
N VAL A 290 -2.10 1.11 -20.55
CA VAL A 290 -0.88 1.33 -21.33
C VAL A 290 -1.22 1.57 -22.78
N ARG A 291 -0.51 2.51 -23.42
CA ARG A 291 -0.75 2.87 -24.81
C ARG A 291 -0.48 1.66 -25.71
N ASN A 292 -1.48 1.28 -26.49
CA ASN A 292 -1.33 0.19 -27.43
C ASN A 292 -0.48 0.65 -28.62
N ASN A 293 0.69 0.04 -28.79
CA ASN A 293 1.61 0.31 -29.88
C ASN A 293 2.24 -0.99 -30.39
N SER A 294 2.91 -0.95 -31.54
CA SER A 294 3.57 -2.14 -32.12
C SER A 294 4.56 -2.77 -31.16
N GLU A 295 5.30 -1.94 -30.41
CA GLU A 295 6.30 -2.39 -29.45
C GLU A 295 5.70 -3.21 -28.29
N LEU A 296 4.53 -2.83 -27.79
CA LEU A 296 3.79 -3.57 -26.77
C LEU A 296 3.26 -4.87 -27.35
N ASN A 297 2.68 -4.83 -28.55
CA ASN A 297 2.16 -6.02 -29.23
C ASN A 297 3.25 -7.06 -29.49
N ASP A 298 4.40 -6.64 -29.97
CA ASP A 298 5.55 -7.53 -30.24
C ASP A 298 6.10 -8.10 -28.93
N TRP A 299 6.15 -7.29 -27.87
CA TRP A 299 6.58 -7.75 -26.55
C TRP A 299 5.64 -8.81 -26.00
N VAL A 300 4.33 -8.54 -25.98
CA VAL A 300 3.31 -9.44 -25.44
C VAL A 300 3.26 -10.75 -26.22
N LYS A 301 3.22 -10.71 -27.56
CA LYS A 301 3.18 -11.92 -28.40
C LYS A 301 4.40 -12.82 -28.24
N ARG A 302 5.57 -12.24 -27.93
CA ARG A 302 6.83 -13.00 -27.76
C ARG A 302 6.97 -13.60 -26.37
N ASP A 303 6.56 -12.85 -25.35
CA ASP A 303 6.96 -13.10 -23.96
C ASP A 303 5.83 -13.65 -23.08
N PHE A 304 4.59 -13.70 -23.56
CA PHE A 304 3.39 -14.05 -22.80
C PHE A 304 2.61 -15.19 -23.45
N ASN A 305 1.91 -15.94 -22.61
CA ASN A 305 0.98 -16.98 -23.04
C ASN A 305 -0.40 -16.36 -23.29
N LEU A 306 -1.01 -16.71 -24.41
CA LEU A 306 -2.39 -16.35 -24.71
C LEU A 306 -3.34 -17.31 -23.98
N LEU A 307 -4.23 -16.78 -23.13
CA LEU A 307 -5.17 -17.60 -22.34
C LEU A 307 -6.59 -17.65 -22.92
N THR A 308 -7.03 -16.61 -23.64
CA THR A 308 -8.42 -16.54 -24.18
C THR A 308 -8.47 -15.86 -25.56
N GLY A 309 -9.50 -16.19 -26.37
CA GLY A 309 -9.81 -15.48 -27.61
C GLY A 309 -11.24 -15.71 -28.13
N GLU A 310 -11.92 -14.61 -28.45
CA GLU A 310 -12.66 -14.27 -29.70
C GLU A 310 -13.15 -12.81 -29.59
N ASP A 311 -13.59 -12.37 -28.40
CA ASP A 311 -13.99 -10.97 -28.11
C ASP A 311 -13.16 -10.27 -27.01
N MET A 312 -12.32 -11.02 -26.27
CA MET A 312 -11.43 -10.52 -25.22
C MET A 312 -10.12 -11.30 -25.22
N VAL A 313 -8.99 -10.58 -25.20
CA VAL A 313 -7.66 -11.18 -25.27
C VAL A 313 -6.93 -10.97 -23.95
N LEU A 314 -6.66 -12.08 -23.26
CA LEU A 314 -5.91 -12.12 -22.01
C LEU A 314 -4.52 -12.73 -22.28
N TRP A 315 -3.47 -11.96 -22.02
CA TRP A 315 -2.09 -12.42 -22.07
C TRP A 315 -1.51 -12.50 -20.68
N GLU A 316 -0.90 -13.63 -20.34
CA GLU A 316 -0.33 -13.85 -19.03
C GLU A 316 1.14 -14.28 -19.10
N ARG A 317 1.94 -13.78 -18.17
CA ARG A 317 3.29 -14.26 -17.92
C ARG A 317 3.53 -14.39 -16.43
N ASP A 318 3.91 -15.60 -16.02
CA ASP A 318 4.41 -15.89 -14.68
C ASP A 318 5.91 -16.18 -14.73
N GLU A 319 6.66 -15.58 -13.81
CA GLU A 319 8.11 -15.73 -13.72
C GLU A 319 8.54 -15.86 -12.26
N VAL A 320 9.36 -16.87 -11.96
CA VAL A 320 10.01 -17.02 -10.65
C VAL A 320 11.31 -16.23 -10.67
N HIS A 321 11.58 -15.48 -9.61
CA HIS A 321 12.74 -14.64 -9.54
C HIS A 321 14.04 -15.45 -9.39
N THR A 322 15.08 -15.08 -10.15
CA THR A 322 16.34 -15.83 -10.22
C THR A 322 17.12 -15.86 -8.91
N TYR A 323 17.13 -14.76 -8.15
CA TYR A 323 17.88 -14.66 -6.89
C TYR A 323 17.05 -15.03 -5.65
N ASP A 324 15.73 -15.10 -5.78
CA ASP A 324 14.82 -15.42 -4.69
C ASP A 324 13.65 -16.26 -5.22
N PRO A 325 13.74 -17.60 -5.19
CA PRO A 325 12.70 -18.48 -5.73
C PRO A 325 11.33 -18.37 -5.04
N GLU A 326 11.27 -17.71 -3.89
CA GLU A 326 10.01 -17.41 -3.21
C GLU A 326 9.32 -16.19 -3.83
N GLN A 327 10.01 -15.36 -4.61
CA GLN A 327 9.42 -14.20 -5.29
C GLN A 327 8.94 -14.58 -6.69
N THR A 328 7.73 -14.13 -7.02
CA THR A 328 7.09 -14.31 -8.32
C THR A 328 6.66 -12.97 -8.89
N MET A 329 6.73 -12.87 -10.22
CA MET A 329 6.13 -11.82 -11.00
C MET A 329 5.01 -12.45 -11.83
N ARG A 330 3.82 -11.88 -11.76
CA ARG A 330 2.69 -12.18 -12.63
C ARG A 330 2.31 -10.93 -13.40
N ILE A 331 2.26 -11.03 -14.71
CA ILE A 331 1.85 -9.95 -15.60
C ILE A 331 0.62 -10.41 -16.36
N VAL A 332 -0.43 -9.61 -16.30
CA VAL A 332 -1.68 -9.83 -17.03
C VAL A 332 -1.94 -8.60 -17.88
N VAL A 333 -2.03 -8.79 -19.20
CA VAL A 333 -2.43 -7.76 -20.16
C VAL A 333 -3.79 -8.11 -20.69
N PHE A 334 -4.74 -7.20 -20.53
CA PHE A 334 -6.12 -7.37 -20.91
C PHE A 334 -6.49 -6.37 -22.01
N VAL A 335 -6.96 -6.92 -23.13
CA VAL A 335 -7.28 -6.19 -24.35
C VAL A 335 -8.77 -6.34 -24.62
N GLN A 336 -9.49 -5.23 -24.61
CA GLN A 336 -10.92 -5.18 -24.93
C GLN A 336 -11.15 -4.57 -26.32
N GLY A 337 -11.95 -5.25 -27.15
CA GLY A 337 -12.36 -4.75 -28.47
C GLY A 337 -11.32 -4.89 -29.58
N GLU A 338 -11.71 -4.50 -30.80
CA GLU A 338 -10.85 -4.53 -31.98
C GLU A 338 -9.95 -3.27 -32.03
N ASN A 339 -8.63 -3.47 -32.08
CA ASN A 339 -7.62 -2.41 -32.18
C ASN A 339 -7.75 -1.29 -31.12
N PRO A 340 -7.76 -1.60 -29.81
CA PRO A 340 -7.93 -0.58 -28.79
C PRO A 340 -6.73 0.37 -28.76
N SER A 341 -6.96 1.65 -28.44
CA SER A 341 -5.90 2.64 -28.28
C SER A 341 -5.05 2.42 -27.03
N GLU A 342 -5.61 1.75 -26.03
CA GLU A 342 -5.00 1.47 -24.74
C GLU A 342 -5.38 0.05 -24.29
N VAL A 343 -4.55 -0.57 -23.48
CA VAL A 343 -4.80 -1.90 -22.90
C VAL A 343 -4.65 -1.83 -21.39
N GLU A 344 -5.46 -2.59 -20.67
CA GLU A 344 -5.34 -2.70 -19.23
C GLU A 344 -4.18 -3.63 -18.89
N VAL A 345 -3.36 -3.23 -17.92
CA VAL A 345 -2.26 -4.05 -17.43
C VAL A 345 -2.33 -4.16 -15.92
N SER A 346 -2.27 -5.40 -15.44
CA SER A 346 -2.01 -5.73 -14.05
C SER A 346 -0.63 -6.39 -13.95
N LEU A 347 0.23 -5.83 -13.11
CA LEU A 347 1.58 -6.35 -12.85
C LEU A 347 1.75 -6.51 -11.35
N VAL A 348 1.86 -7.76 -10.91
CA VAL A 348 1.94 -8.14 -9.50
C VAL A 348 3.27 -8.83 -9.24
N PHE A 349 3.97 -8.35 -8.22
CA PHE A 349 5.16 -8.97 -7.66
C PHE A 349 4.83 -9.42 -6.25
N GLU A 350 4.99 -10.70 -5.94
CA GLU A 350 4.58 -11.26 -4.66
C GLU A 350 5.47 -12.42 -4.21
N ARG A 351 5.46 -12.70 -2.90
CA ARG A 351 6.17 -13.84 -2.32
C ARG A 351 5.24 -15.05 -2.18
N LYS A 352 5.57 -16.18 -2.82
CA LYS A 352 4.81 -17.45 -2.85
C LYS A 352 4.30 -17.98 -1.51
N LYS A 353 5.00 -17.71 -0.40
CA LYS A 353 4.63 -18.20 0.94
C LYS A 353 3.70 -17.27 1.71
N GLU A 354 3.48 -16.07 1.20
CA GLU A 354 2.61 -15.08 1.80
C GLU A 354 1.36 -14.93 0.94
N VAL A 355 0.62 -16.04 0.81
CA VAL A 355 -0.85 -15.97 0.74
C VAL A 355 -1.36 -15.57 2.12
N TYR A 356 -0.84 -14.46 2.67
CA TYR A 356 -1.65 -13.68 3.59
C TYR A 356 -2.78 -13.17 2.71
N SER A 357 -3.98 -13.67 2.97
CA SER A 357 -5.18 -13.21 2.30
C SER A 357 -5.09 -11.70 2.10
N TYR A 358 -5.25 -11.32 0.84
CA TYR A 358 -5.35 -9.98 0.28
C TYR A 358 -6.52 -9.20 0.94
N GLU A 359 -6.53 -9.09 2.26
CA GLU A 359 -7.53 -8.43 3.09
C GLU A 359 -7.03 -7.06 3.52
N GLY A 360 -5.73 -6.87 3.76
CA GLY A 360 -5.16 -5.57 4.11
C GLY A 360 -5.27 -4.52 2.99
N LEU A 361 -4.93 -4.92 1.75
CA LEU A 361 -5.06 -4.06 0.56
C LEU A 361 -6.54 -3.79 0.20
N ARG A 362 -7.41 -4.81 0.31
CA ARG A 362 -8.87 -4.63 0.21
C ARG A 362 -9.38 -3.66 1.27
N ASN A 363 -8.96 -3.77 2.53
CA ASN A 363 -9.43 -2.91 3.61
C ASN A 363 -9.05 -1.43 3.44
N TRP A 364 -7.82 -1.12 2.98
CA TRP A 364 -7.41 0.26 2.73
C TRP A 364 -8.23 0.89 1.60
N TRP A 365 -8.38 0.15 0.49
CA TRP A 365 -9.13 0.61 -0.67
C TRP A 365 -10.63 0.68 -0.42
N ASP A 366 -11.23 -0.37 0.14
CA ASP A 366 -12.65 -0.47 0.42
C ASP A 366 -13.08 0.57 1.47
N TYR A 367 -12.22 0.88 2.46
CA TYR A 367 -12.49 1.96 3.41
C TYR A 367 -12.60 3.32 2.71
N TYR A 368 -11.64 3.70 1.87
CA TYR A 368 -11.65 5.00 1.19
C TYR A 368 -12.65 5.04 0.01
N LYS A 369 -12.90 3.92 -0.68
CA LYS A 369 -14.03 3.76 -1.61
C LYS A 369 -15.37 3.94 -0.92
N ALA A 370 -15.54 3.37 0.27
CA ALA A 370 -16.74 3.60 1.06
C ALA A 370 -16.91 5.11 1.33
N GLN A 371 -15.82 5.83 1.64
CA GLN A 371 -15.87 7.30 1.76
C GLN A 371 -16.27 7.99 0.45
N LEU A 372 -15.79 7.54 -0.71
CA LEU A 372 -16.21 8.05 -2.03
C LEU A 372 -17.71 7.80 -2.30
N SER A 373 -18.24 6.64 -1.91
CA SER A 373 -19.62 6.22 -2.17
C SER A 373 -20.68 6.86 -1.28
N MET A 374 -20.29 7.56 -0.20
CA MET A 374 -21.23 8.11 0.78
C MET A 374 -22.00 9.36 0.31
N ASP A 375 -21.73 9.92 -0.88
CA ASP A 375 -22.28 11.23 -1.26
C ASP A 375 -23.07 11.32 -2.59
N GLY A 376 -23.58 10.22 -3.14
CA GLY A 376 -24.52 10.38 -4.27
C GLY A 376 -25.00 9.12 -4.95
N SER A 377 -26.28 8.81 -4.77
CA SER A 377 -27.17 8.23 -5.80
C SER A 377 -26.51 7.70 -7.08
N SER A 378 -25.97 6.48 -7.06
CA SER A 378 -26.07 5.57 -8.20
C SER A 378 -25.79 4.13 -7.80
N ARG A 379 -26.81 3.32 -8.07
CA ARG A 379 -26.78 1.87 -8.19
C ARG A 379 -25.56 1.41 -9.01
N ASN A 380 -24.96 0.31 -8.56
CA ASN A 380 -24.02 -0.58 -9.24
C ASN A 380 -22.55 -0.13 -9.32
N LEU A 381 -21.81 -0.45 -8.26
CA LEU A 381 -20.58 -1.22 -8.41
C LEU A 381 -20.70 -2.45 -7.49
N MET A 382 -21.43 -3.46 -7.97
CA MET A 382 -21.18 -4.82 -7.52
C MET A 382 -19.72 -5.11 -7.83
N LEU A 383 -18.93 -5.37 -6.79
CA LEU A 383 -17.73 -6.16 -6.92
C LEU A 383 -18.17 -7.54 -7.44
N MET A 384 -18.03 -7.76 -8.75
CA MET A 384 -17.99 -9.13 -9.26
C MET A 384 -16.55 -9.61 -9.16
N TYR A 385 -16.38 -10.56 -8.22
CA TYR A 385 -15.26 -11.47 -7.94
C TYR A 385 -13.94 -10.87 -7.43
#